data_AF-A0A948I4U8-F1
#
_entry.id   AF-A0A948I4U8-F1
#
_cell.length_a   1.000
_cell.length_b   1.000
_cell.length_c   1.000
_cell.angle_alpha   90.00
_cell.angle_beta   90.00
_cell.angle_gamma   90.00
#
_symmetry.space_group_name_H-M   'P 1'
#
loop_
_entity.id
_entity.type
_entity.pdbx_description
1 polymer ?
#
loop_
_entity_poly.entity_id
_entity_poly.type
_entity_poly.pdbx_seq_one_letter_code
_entity_poly.pdbx_strand_id
1 'polypeptide(L)'
;HRIAANLPYNIATALLMRWLDRLDTLDGLTLMFQKEVGDRLRAKPGGDAYGRLSVITQWLCEASAVFDIPPRAFTPAPKVVSTVIRLVPRPKPLAPARKATLERVTAAAFGQRRKMLRQSLKTLGIDPLPLLAATGIDPTGRAEQLTIQQFCALAEAVDAAAA
;
A
#
# COMPACT_ATOMS: atom_id res chain seq x y z
N HIS A 1 12.85 15.54 -9.44
CA HIS A 1 13.17 16.21 -8.15
C HIS A 1 13.26 15.21 -6.99
N ARG A 2 14.07 15.46 -5.96
CA ARG A 2 14.09 14.65 -4.72
C ARG A 2 13.47 15.41 -3.55
N ILE A 3 12.66 14.71 -2.74
CA ILE A 3 12.05 15.27 -1.53
C ILE A 3 12.66 14.58 -0.30
N ALA A 4 13.08 15.37 0.68
CA ALA A 4 13.43 14.89 2.02
C ALA A 4 12.62 15.67 3.06
N ALA A 5 11.87 14.98 3.92
CA ALA A 5 11.01 15.64 4.89
C ALA A 5 10.76 14.82 6.16
N ASN A 6 10.72 15.52 7.29
CA ASN A 6 10.12 15.02 8.52
C ASN A 6 8.67 15.49 8.58
N LEU A 7 7.71 14.55 8.60
CA LEU A 7 6.29 14.85 8.54
C LEU A 7 5.60 14.66 9.89
N PRO A 8 4.65 15.54 10.26
CA PRO A 8 3.77 15.26 11.38
C PRO A 8 3.02 13.95 11.15
N TYR A 9 3.04 13.06 12.14
CA TYR A 9 2.60 11.67 11.96
C TYR A 9 1.15 11.52 11.53
N ASN A 10 0.27 12.42 11.99
CA ASN A 10 -1.16 12.40 11.66
C ASN A 10 -1.46 12.69 10.18
N ILE A 11 -0.54 13.34 9.45
CA ILE A 11 -0.72 13.67 8.03
C ILE A 11 0.25 12.95 7.10
N ALA A 12 1.27 12.26 7.65
CA ALA A 12 2.36 11.67 6.87
C ALA A 12 1.87 10.69 5.79
N THR A 13 0.96 9.78 6.13
CA THR A 13 0.38 8.83 5.17
C THR A 13 -0.45 9.54 4.09
N ALA A 14 -1.25 10.54 4.46
CA ALA A 14 -2.07 11.28 3.51
C ALA A 14 -1.21 12.09 2.51
N LEU A 15 -0.14 12.72 2.99
CA LEU A 15 0.83 13.42 2.14
C LEU A 15 1.56 12.44 1.21
N LEU A 16 1.99 11.29 1.73
CA LEU A 16 2.59 10.25 0.91
C LEU A 16 1.65 9.84 -0.24
N MET A 17 0.38 9.56 0.04
CA MET A 17 -0.58 9.15 -1.00
C MET A 17 -0.73 10.19 -2.12
N ARG A 18 -0.70 11.49 -1.77
CA ARG A 18 -0.72 12.61 -2.74
C ARG A 18 0.57 12.73 -3.54
N TRP A 19 1.72 12.46 -2.94
CA TRP A 19 2.97 12.44 -3.70
C TRP A 19 3.06 11.23 -4.62
N LEU A 20 2.47 10.09 -4.24
CA LEU A 20 2.34 8.94 -5.13
C LEU A 20 1.50 9.26 -6.38
N ASP A 21 0.64 10.29 -6.37
CA ASP A 21 -0.05 10.80 -7.58
C ASP A 21 0.82 11.65 -8.51
N ARG A 22 2.02 12.07 -8.06
CA ARG A 22 2.88 13.03 -8.78
C ARG A 22 4.29 12.48 -9.03
N LEU A 23 4.44 11.16 -9.04
CA LEU A 23 5.74 10.49 -9.14
C LEU A 23 6.48 10.77 -10.44
N ASP A 24 5.78 11.09 -11.53
CA ASP A 24 6.40 11.41 -12.83
C ASP A 24 7.36 12.62 -12.77
N THR A 25 7.26 13.42 -11.71
CA THR A 25 8.13 14.59 -11.47
C THR A 25 9.18 14.37 -10.38
N LEU A 26 9.18 13.20 -9.75
CA LEU A 26 9.99 12.88 -8.57
C LEU A 26 10.96 11.73 -8.85
N ASP A 27 12.22 11.92 -8.45
CA ASP A 27 13.27 10.90 -8.56
C ASP A 27 13.39 10.05 -7.28
N GLY A 28 12.74 10.49 -6.20
CA GLY A 28 12.82 9.83 -4.90
C GLY A 28 12.27 10.65 -3.75
N LEU A 29 11.79 9.95 -2.72
CA LEU A 29 11.35 10.51 -1.45
C LEU A 29 12.16 9.89 -0.32
N THR A 30 12.57 10.69 0.65
CA THR A 30 13.22 10.24 1.89
C THR A 30 12.46 10.86 3.05
N LEU A 31 11.58 10.07 3.66
CA LEU A 31 10.54 10.56 4.56
C LEU A 31 10.65 9.88 5.90
N MET A 32 10.43 10.64 6.97
CA MET A 32 10.37 10.10 8.31
C MET A 32 8.92 9.73 8.68
N PHE A 33 8.75 8.54 9.24
CA PHE A 33 7.47 8.06 9.76
C PHE A 33 7.64 7.53 11.19
N GLN A 34 6.54 7.30 11.91
CA GLN A 34 6.57 6.35 13.02
C GLN A 34 7.03 4.99 12.51
N LYS A 35 7.82 4.27 13.30
CA LYS A 35 8.41 2.98 12.90
C LYS A 35 7.36 2.01 12.35
N GLU A 36 6.24 1.87 13.04
CA GLU A 36 5.15 0.97 12.64
C GLU A 36 4.57 1.31 11.25
N VAL A 37 4.43 2.60 10.92
CA VAL A 37 4.01 3.03 9.58
C VAL A 37 5.09 2.75 8.54
N GLY A 38 6.36 3.02 8.86
CA GLY A 38 7.49 2.68 8.00
C GLY A 38 7.63 1.16 7.76
N ASP A 39 7.26 0.34 8.74
CA ASP A 39 7.20 -1.12 8.62
C ASP A 39 6.08 -1.53 7.64
N ARG A 40 4.90 -0.92 7.75
CA ARG A 40 3.80 -1.15 6.79
C ARG A 40 4.19 -0.80 5.36
N LEU A 41 4.94 0.29 5.13
CA LEU A 41 5.33 0.72 3.78
C LEU A 41 6.16 -0.33 3.02
N ARG A 42 6.98 -1.11 3.74
CA ARG A 42 7.87 -2.13 3.16
C ARG A 42 7.46 -3.56 3.48
N ALA A 43 6.31 -3.76 4.11
CA ALA A 43 5.83 -5.08 4.50
C ALA A 43 5.56 -5.96 3.26
N LYS A 44 5.90 -7.25 3.35
CA LYS A 44 5.68 -8.23 2.30
C LYS A 44 4.39 -9.03 2.54
N PRO A 45 3.78 -9.62 1.49
CA PRO A 45 2.66 -10.54 1.64
C PRO A 45 2.91 -11.59 2.73
N GLY A 46 1.87 -11.92 3.49
CA GLY A 46 1.88 -12.82 4.64
C GLY A 46 2.26 -12.17 5.97
N GLY A 47 2.81 -10.94 5.97
CA GLY A 47 3.20 -10.25 7.21
C GLY A 47 2.06 -9.48 7.88
N ASP A 48 2.13 -9.33 9.21
CA ASP A 48 1.14 -8.59 10.00
C ASP A 48 1.02 -7.11 9.60
N ALA A 49 2.14 -6.48 9.26
CA ALA A 49 2.18 -5.10 8.79
C ALA A 49 1.73 -4.92 7.33
N TYR A 50 1.56 -6.01 6.57
CA TYR A 50 1.18 -5.92 5.16
C TYR A 50 -0.28 -5.49 5.01
N GLY A 51 -0.55 -4.44 4.24
CA GLY A 51 -1.89 -3.88 4.09
C GLY A 51 -2.02 -3.01 2.85
N ARG A 52 -3.13 -2.26 2.76
CA ARG A 52 -3.40 -1.32 1.65
C ARG A 52 -2.20 -0.40 1.37
N LEU A 53 -1.61 0.18 2.42
CA LEU A 53 -0.48 1.10 2.27
C LEU A 53 0.74 0.41 1.66
N SER A 54 1.00 -0.85 2.03
CA SER A 54 2.07 -1.66 1.45
C SER A 54 1.85 -1.86 -0.04
N VAL A 55 0.63 -2.27 -0.44
CA VAL A 55 0.28 -2.54 -1.83
C VAL A 55 0.46 -1.30 -2.69
N ILE A 56 -0.18 -0.17 -2.34
CA ILE A 56 -0.12 1.04 -3.17
C ILE A 56 1.29 1.62 -3.25
N THR A 57 2.02 1.65 -2.13
CA THR A 57 3.38 2.19 -2.12
C THR A 57 4.32 1.33 -2.94
N GLN A 58 4.33 0.01 -2.72
CA GLN A 58 5.28 -0.88 -3.40
C GLN A 58 4.93 -1.17 -4.86
N TRP A 59 3.65 -0.96 -5.22
CA TRP A 59 3.19 -0.96 -6.61
C TRP A 59 3.88 0.13 -7.43
N LEU A 60 4.04 1.33 -6.86
CA LEU A 60 4.61 2.48 -7.55
C LEU A 60 6.09 2.73 -7.25
N CYS A 61 6.58 2.29 -6.09
CA CYS A 61 7.91 2.58 -5.59
C CYS A 61 8.62 1.33 -5.06
N GLU A 62 9.94 1.40 -4.99
CA GLU A 62 10.75 0.55 -4.12
C GLU A 62 10.90 1.23 -2.76
N ALA A 63 10.47 0.55 -1.70
CA ALA A 63 10.50 1.07 -0.34
C ALA A 63 11.58 0.36 0.49
N SER A 64 12.46 1.14 1.12
CA SER A 64 13.55 0.63 1.96
C SER A 64 13.72 1.47 3.22
N ALA A 65 14.08 0.83 4.33
CA ALA A 65 14.45 1.54 5.56
C ALA A 65 15.90 2.03 5.43
N VAL A 66 16.15 3.27 5.87
CA VAL A 66 17.48 3.85 5.92
C VAL A 66 18.07 3.68 7.33
N PHE A 67 17.37 4.18 8.36
CA PHE A 67 17.71 4.00 9.78
C PHE A 67 16.53 4.34 10.69
N ASP A 68 16.60 3.84 11.93
CA ASP A 68 15.65 4.18 13.00
C ASP A 68 16.18 5.35 13.85
N ILE A 69 15.25 6.16 14.36
CA ILE A 69 15.56 7.34 15.20
C ILE A 69 14.87 7.16 16.57
N PRO A 70 15.63 7.12 17.67
CA PRO A 70 15.06 6.97 19.01
C PRO A 70 14.31 8.24 19.45
N PRO A 71 13.30 8.12 20.32
CA PRO A 71 12.52 9.26 20.82
C PRO A 71 13.33 10.44 21.38
N ARG A 72 14.46 10.15 22.03
CA ARG A 72 15.36 11.14 22.64
C ARG A 72 15.97 12.12 21.63
N ALA A 73 15.86 11.85 20.33
CA ALA A 73 16.35 12.74 19.28
C ALA A 73 15.39 13.91 18.95
N PHE A 74 14.22 13.97 19.59
CA PHE A 74 13.20 15.00 19.33
C PHE A 74 12.89 15.83 20.58
N THR A 75 12.41 17.05 20.38
CA THR A 75 11.90 17.93 21.45
C THR A 75 10.60 18.59 20.98
N PRO A 76 9.45 18.32 21.64
CA PRO A 76 9.25 17.31 22.69
C PRO A 76 9.43 15.87 22.16
N ALA A 77 9.82 14.94 23.05
CA ALA A 77 10.07 13.56 22.66
C ALA A 77 8.75 12.80 22.34
N PRO A 78 8.63 12.09 21.21
CA PRO A 78 7.47 11.25 20.92
C PRO A 78 7.48 9.99 21.79
N LYS A 79 6.35 9.29 21.89
CA LYS A 79 6.23 8.02 22.64
C LYS A 79 6.77 6.80 21.88
N VAL A 80 7.09 6.95 20.60
CA VAL A 80 7.40 5.84 19.69
C VAL A 80 8.69 6.11 18.90
N VAL A 81 9.34 5.04 18.46
CA VAL A 81 10.49 5.10 17.56
C VAL A 81 10.04 5.62 16.20
N SER A 82 10.90 6.42 15.57
CA SER A 82 10.71 6.89 14.19
C SER A 82 11.63 6.11 13.26
N THR A 83 11.31 6.08 11.97
CA THR A 83 12.17 5.45 10.97
C THR A 83 12.18 6.30 9.70
N VAL A 84 13.34 6.39 9.07
CA VAL A 84 13.51 7.07 7.79
C VAL A 84 13.35 6.04 6.68
N ILE A 85 12.37 6.27 5.80
CA ILE A 85 12.08 5.42 4.65
C ILE A 85 12.50 6.13 3.37
N ARG A 86 13.26 5.43 2.53
CA ARG A 86 13.55 5.85 1.17
C ARG A 86 12.58 5.15 0.21
N LEU A 87 11.90 5.94 -0.61
CA LEU A 87 11.01 5.51 -1.67
C LEU A 87 11.61 5.93 -3.01
N VAL A 88 11.87 4.97 -3.88
CA VAL A 88 12.35 5.22 -5.25
C VAL A 88 11.23 4.87 -6.23
N PRO A 89 10.71 5.82 -7.01
CA PRO A 89 9.71 5.52 -8.03
C PRO A 89 10.22 4.47 -9.00
N ARG A 90 9.36 3.51 -9.33
CA ARG A 90 9.66 2.53 -10.36
C ARG A 90 9.55 3.19 -11.73
N PRO A 91 10.35 2.75 -12.73
CA PRO A 91 10.20 3.25 -14.10
C PRO A 91 8.80 3.01 -14.69
N LYS A 92 8.14 1.93 -14.23
CA LYS A 92 6.74 1.61 -14.48
C LYS A 92 6.14 0.96 -13.23
N PRO A 93 4.83 1.06 -13.00
CA PRO A 93 4.18 0.34 -11.91
C PRO A 93 4.46 -1.17 -11.98
N LEU A 94 4.48 -1.83 -10.82
CA LEU A 94 4.88 -3.23 -10.68
C LEU A 94 4.02 -4.20 -11.52
N ALA A 95 2.77 -3.83 -11.76
CA ALA A 95 1.82 -4.48 -12.64
C ALA A 95 0.80 -3.43 -13.15
N PRO A 96 0.12 -3.65 -14.27
CA PRO A 96 -0.91 -2.73 -14.76
C PRO A 96 -2.11 -2.70 -13.80
N ALA A 97 -2.59 -1.49 -13.48
CA ALA A 97 -3.84 -1.26 -12.76
C ALA A 97 -4.19 0.23 -12.81
N ARG A 98 -5.47 0.58 -12.73
CA ARG A 98 -5.87 1.96 -12.42
C ARG A 98 -5.79 2.19 -10.92
N LYS A 99 -5.08 3.25 -10.49
CA LYS A 99 -4.88 3.57 -9.07
C LYS A 99 -6.21 3.63 -8.30
N ALA A 100 -7.21 4.31 -8.85
CA ALA A 100 -8.52 4.44 -8.22
C ALA A 100 -9.18 3.07 -7.93
N THR A 101 -9.12 2.13 -8.88
CA THR A 101 -9.68 0.79 -8.70
C THR A 101 -8.84 -0.04 -7.74
N LEU A 102 -7.51 0.01 -7.85
CA LEU A 102 -6.62 -0.69 -6.93
C LEU A 102 -6.82 -0.23 -5.48
N GLU A 103 -7.03 1.06 -5.24
CA GLU A 103 -7.36 1.60 -3.93
C GLU A 103 -8.71 1.10 -3.41
N ARG A 104 -9.73 1.02 -4.27
CA ARG A 104 -11.04 0.45 -3.91
C ARG A 104 -10.94 -1.03 -3.56
N VAL A 105 -10.27 -1.82 -4.39
CA VAL A 105 -10.08 -3.27 -4.18
C VAL A 105 -9.32 -3.54 -2.89
N THR A 106 -8.18 -2.86 -2.68
CA THR A 106 -7.39 -3.02 -1.46
C THR A 106 -8.13 -2.53 -0.22
N ALA A 107 -8.93 -1.46 -0.31
CA ALA A 107 -9.79 -1.02 0.79
C ALA A 107 -10.87 -2.06 1.14
N ALA A 108 -11.53 -2.65 0.15
CA ALA A 108 -12.51 -3.73 0.36
C ALA A 108 -11.86 -4.96 1.00
N ALA A 109 -10.73 -5.41 0.47
CA ALA A 109 -10.03 -6.60 0.94
C ALA A 109 -9.49 -6.44 2.37
N PHE A 110 -8.79 -5.34 2.66
CA PHE A 110 -8.19 -5.10 3.98
C PHE A 110 -9.17 -4.53 5.01
N GLY A 111 -10.29 -3.93 4.59
CA GLY A 111 -11.35 -3.46 5.49
C GLY A 111 -11.99 -4.58 6.29
N GLN A 112 -11.89 -5.83 5.81
CA GLN A 112 -12.30 -7.03 6.52
C GLN A 112 -11.16 -8.06 6.59
N ARG A 113 -9.95 -7.65 6.97
CA ARG A 113 -8.71 -8.45 6.94
C ARG A 113 -8.85 -9.94 7.32
N ARG A 114 -9.60 -10.25 8.38
CA ARG A 114 -9.76 -11.63 8.89
C ARG A 114 -10.74 -12.51 8.08
N LYS A 115 -11.45 -11.94 7.11
CA LYS A 115 -12.45 -12.63 6.27
C LYS A 115 -11.82 -13.12 4.98
N MET A 116 -12.35 -14.23 4.47
CA MET A 116 -12.04 -14.75 3.14
C MET A 116 -12.35 -13.71 2.06
N LEU A 117 -11.60 -13.70 0.95
CA LEU A 117 -11.74 -12.75 -0.16
C LEU A 117 -13.15 -12.74 -0.74
N ARG A 118 -13.78 -13.91 -0.88
CA ARG A 118 -15.19 -14.01 -1.32
C ARG A 118 -16.20 -13.28 -0.43
N GLN A 119 -15.83 -12.92 0.80
CA GLN A 119 -16.67 -12.14 1.71
C GLN A 119 -16.24 -10.68 1.76
N SER A 120 -14.94 -10.40 1.89
CA SER A 120 -14.43 -9.03 2.00
C SER A 120 -14.68 -8.21 0.74
N LEU A 121 -14.49 -8.81 -0.44
CA LEU A 121 -14.68 -8.15 -1.74
C LEU A 121 -16.14 -7.87 -2.09
N LYS A 122 -17.13 -8.47 -1.40
CA LYS A 122 -18.56 -8.15 -1.62
C LYS A 122 -18.88 -6.67 -1.40
N THR A 123 -18.10 -5.99 -0.58
CA THR A 123 -18.22 -4.54 -0.34
C THR A 123 -17.99 -3.68 -1.58
N LEU A 124 -17.45 -4.26 -2.66
CA LEU A 124 -17.33 -3.61 -3.97
C LEU A 124 -18.67 -3.48 -4.71
N GLY A 125 -19.72 -4.17 -4.27
CA GLY A 125 -21.03 -4.19 -4.93
C GLY A 125 -21.09 -5.07 -6.18
N ILE A 126 -20.10 -5.94 -6.38
CA ILE A 126 -20.00 -6.88 -7.50
C ILE A 126 -19.82 -8.29 -6.92
N ASP A 127 -20.31 -9.33 -7.60
CA ASP A 127 -20.04 -10.71 -7.19
C ASP A 127 -18.52 -10.99 -7.28
N PRO A 128 -17.84 -11.31 -6.16
CA PRO A 128 -16.40 -11.53 -6.19
C PRO A 128 -16.01 -12.87 -6.84
N LEU A 129 -16.90 -13.87 -6.94
CA LEU A 129 -16.51 -15.20 -7.41
C LEU A 129 -16.04 -15.21 -8.88
N PRO A 130 -16.73 -14.58 -9.85
CA PRO A 130 -16.22 -14.47 -11.22
C PRO A 130 -14.88 -13.74 -11.31
N LEU A 131 -14.69 -12.67 -10.53
CA LEU A 131 -13.44 -11.90 -10.49
C LEU A 131 -12.26 -12.74 -9.97
N LEU A 132 -12.49 -13.50 -8.90
CA LEU A 132 -11.50 -14.39 -8.29
C LEU A 132 -11.17 -15.56 -9.23
N ALA A 133 -12.17 -16.13 -9.90
CA ALA A 133 -11.97 -17.19 -10.89
C ALA A 133 -11.14 -16.70 -12.09
N ALA A 134 -11.46 -15.52 -12.65
CA ALA A 134 -10.75 -14.93 -13.77
C ALA A 134 -9.27 -14.62 -13.47
N THR A 135 -8.94 -14.40 -12.19
CA THR A 135 -7.58 -14.09 -11.73
C THR A 135 -6.83 -15.29 -11.14
N GLY A 136 -7.47 -16.47 -11.06
CA GLY A 136 -6.91 -17.67 -10.46
C GLY A 136 -6.65 -17.55 -8.95
N ILE A 137 -7.34 -16.63 -8.26
CA ILE A 137 -7.15 -16.38 -6.83
C ILE A 137 -8.13 -17.25 -6.03
N ASP A 138 -7.61 -17.94 -5.01
CA ASP A 138 -8.43 -18.75 -4.11
C ASP A 138 -9.47 -17.88 -3.37
N PRO A 139 -10.78 -18.13 -3.54
CA PRO A 139 -11.82 -17.35 -2.88
C PRO A 139 -11.83 -17.47 -1.35
N THR A 140 -11.19 -18.51 -0.81
CA THR A 140 -11.03 -18.75 0.63
C THR A 140 -9.77 -18.12 1.22
N GLY A 141 -8.86 -17.64 0.36
CA GLY A 141 -7.68 -16.89 0.78
C GLY A 141 -8.04 -15.56 1.46
N ARG A 142 -7.04 -14.92 2.09
CA ARG A 142 -7.17 -13.63 2.78
C ARG A 142 -6.33 -12.55 2.11
N ALA A 143 -6.72 -11.29 2.35
CA ALA A 143 -6.07 -10.12 1.74
C ALA A 143 -4.56 -10.09 2.00
N GLU A 144 -4.11 -10.44 3.21
CA GLU A 144 -2.69 -10.43 3.54
C GLU A 144 -1.86 -11.45 2.75
N GLN A 145 -2.48 -12.49 2.18
CA GLN A 145 -1.79 -13.53 1.42
C GLN A 145 -1.56 -13.14 -0.05
N LEU A 146 -2.26 -12.12 -0.55
CA LEU A 146 -2.18 -11.69 -1.94
C LEU A 146 -0.92 -10.89 -2.22
N THR A 147 -0.28 -11.22 -3.33
CA THR A 147 0.78 -10.39 -3.93
C THR A 147 0.20 -9.09 -4.48
N ILE A 148 1.07 -8.10 -4.69
CA ILE A 148 0.69 -6.80 -5.28
C ILE A 148 0.14 -7.00 -6.70
N GLN A 149 0.75 -7.91 -7.47
CA GLN A 149 0.33 -8.24 -8.83
C GLN A 149 -1.05 -8.90 -8.85
N GLN A 150 -1.37 -9.76 -7.88
CA GLN A 150 -2.73 -10.32 -7.74
C GLN A 150 -3.76 -9.24 -7.41
N PHE A 151 -3.41 -8.25 -6.57
CA PHE A 151 -4.29 -7.09 -6.35
C PHE A 151 -4.48 -6.25 -7.62
N CYS A 152 -3.43 -6.09 -8.44
CA CYS A 152 -3.52 -5.39 -9.72
C CYS A 152 -4.43 -6.15 -10.69
N ALA A 153 -4.28 -7.46 -10.82
CA ALA A 153 -5.13 -8.30 -11.66
C ALA A 153 -6.61 -8.24 -11.21
N LEU A 154 -6.89 -8.23 -9.90
CA LEU A 154 -8.24 -8.01 -9.39
C LEU A 154 -8.79 -6.63 -9.76
N ALA A 155 -7.96 -5.59 -9.72
CA ALA A 155 -8.39 -4.25 -10.13
C ALA A 155 -8.73 -4.21 -11.64
N GLU A 156 -7.91 -4.83 -12.49
CA GLU A 156 -8.21 -4.94 -13.92
C GLU A 156 -9.49 -5.74 -14.19
N ALA A 157 -9.72 -6.84 -13.47
CA ALA A 157 -10.95 -7.63 -13.58
C ALA A 157 -12.19 -6.83 -13.17
N VAL A 158 -12.10 -6.01 -12.13
CA VAL A 158 -13.18 -5.09 -11.70
C VAL A 158 -13.45 -4.04 -12.78
N ASP A 159 -12.39 -3.50 -13.40
CA ASP A 159 -12.53 -2.52 -14.47
C ASP A 159 -13.19 -3.11 -15.72
N ALA A 160 -12.81 -4.33 -16.09
CA ALA A 160 -13.40 -5.05 -17.22
C ALA A 160 -14.88 -5.41 -16.98
N ALA A 161 -15.27 -5.72 -15.74
CA ALA A 161 -16.67 -6.01 -15.40
C ALA A 161 -17.57 -4.77 -15.34
N ALA A 162 -16.98 -3.57 -15.31
CA ALA A 162 -17.70 -2.30 -15.28
C ALA A 162 -17.79 -1.61 -16.66
N ALA A 163 -17.10 -2.15 -17.66
CA ALA A 163 -17.13 -1.70 -19.06
C ALA A 163 -18.28 -2.38 -19.83
#